data_AF-A0AAW0FH49-F1
#
_entry.id   AF-A0AAW0FH49-F1
#
_cell.length_a   1.000
_cell.length_b   1.000
_cell.length_c   1.000
_cell.angle_alpha   90.00
_cell.angle_beta   90.00
_cell.angle_gamma   90.00
#
_symmetry.space_group_name_H-M   'P 1'
#
loop_
_entity.id
_entity.type
_entity.pdbx_description
1 polymer ?
#
loop_
_entity_poly.entity_id
_entity_poly.type
_entity_poly.pdbx_seq_one_letter_code
_entity_poly.pdbx_strand_id
1 'polypeptide(L)'
;MDGAFIERQNIETFALTDKEFEHDYRLDFTDPSGGFLPGVLQAGLGDTSLELQVKLDEEFAQLSEDRRMLRDFIFPRQDPANARYLPVNLQRIVQNAVQIFHIDRWEPSDLDPIHIIGSVRELCD
;
A
#
# COMPACT_ATOMS: atom_id res chain seq x y z
N MET A 1 -1.57 -14.35 20.08
CA MET A 1 -0.44 -14.38 19.12
C MET A 1 0.79 -14.87 19.86
N ASP A 2 1.48 -15.88 19.34
CA ASP A 2 2.65 -16.47 19.97
C ASP A 2 3.90 -15.66 19.61
N GLY A 3 4.71 -15.34 20.63
CA GLY A 3 5.92 -14.53 20.50
C GLY A 3 6.98 -15.15 19.58
N ALA A 4 6.94 -16.47 19.38
CA ALA A 4 7.81 -17.16 18.41
C ALA A 4 7.59 -16.71 16.95
N PHE A 5 6.44 -16.10 16.64
CA PHE A 5 6.10 -15.61 15.29
C PHE A 5 6.19 -14.09 15.15
N ILE A 6 6.83 -13.41 16.11
CA ILE A 6 7.02 -11.96 16.09
C ILE A 6 8.45 -11.66 15.64
N GLU A 7 8.60 -10.76 14.67
CA GLU A 7 9.90 -10.33 14.17
C GLU A 7 10.00 -8.80 14.03
N ARG A 8 11.23 -8.30 13.99
CA ARG A 8 11.50 -6.87 13.87
C ARG A 8 11.35 -6.44 12.40
N GLN A 9 10.45 -5.51 12.13
CA GLN A 9 10.12 -5.00 10.80
C GLN A 9 9.78 -3.49 10.82
N ASN A 10 9.91 -2.82 9.68
CA ASN A 10 9.59 -1.40 9.54
C ASN A 10 8.13 -1.21 9.12
N ILE A 11 7.51 -0.12 9.57
CA ILE A 11 6.21 0.34 9.06
C ILE A 11 6.50 1.50 8.10
N GLU A 12 6.51 1.23 6.79
CA GLU A 12 6.99 2.20 5.80
C GLU A 12 6.18 3.50 5.80
N THR A 13 4.85 3.42 5.75
CA THR A 13 3.94 4.59 5.79
C THR A 13 4.17 5.48 7.02
N PHE A 14 4.59 4.89 8.13
CA PHE A 14 4.90 5.62 9.36
C PHE A 14 6.19 6.44 9.22
N ALA A 15 7.21 5.90 8.54
CA ALA A 15 8.53 6.50 8.39
C ALA A 15 8.60 7.63 7.36
N LEU A 16 7.81 7.56 6.29
CA LEU A 16 7.86 8.51 5.16
C LEU A 16 7.51 9.94 5.57
N THR A 17 8.08 10.94 4.90
CA THR A 17 7.59 12.34 4.99
C THR A 17 6.21 12.47 4.35
N ASP A 18 5.52 13.58 4.59
CA ASP A 18 4.18 13.80 3.98
C ASP A 18 4.25 13.86 2.46
N LYS A 19 5.32 14.44 1.92
CA LYS A 19 5.55 14.52 0.48
C LYS A 19 5.81 13.15 -0.14
N GLU A 20 6.65 12.33 0.50
CA GLU A 20 6.93 10.97 0.02
C GLU A 20 5.69 10.09 0.12
N PHE A 21 4.95 10.19 1.22
CA PHE A 21 3.71 9.45 1.40
C PHE A 21 2.65 9.83 0.34
N GLU A 22 2.48 11.11 0.06
CA GLU A 22 1.56 11.54 -1.00
C GLU A 22 2.02 11.05 -2.38
N HIS A 23 3.32 11.16 -2.68
CA HIS A 23 3.89 10.66 -3.93
C HIS A 23 3.72 9.14 -4.11
N ASP A 24 3.90 8.36 -3.06
CA ASP A 24 3.93 6.89 -3.15
C ASP A 24 2.53 6.26 -3.08
N TYR A 25 1.56 6.92 -2.41
CA TYR A 25 0.24 6.34 -2.11
C TYR A 25 -0.95 7.09 -2.70
N ARG A 26 -0.80 8.33 -3.18
CA ARG A 26 -1.92 9.09 -3.77
C ARG A 26 -1.97 8.88 -5.28
N LEU A 27 -3.12 8.44 -5.77
CA LEU A 27 -3.42 8.38 -7.20
C LEU A 27 -4.58 9.32 -7.53
N ASP A 28 -4.34 10.25 -8.44
CA ASP A 28 -5.29 11.28 -8.85
C ASP A 28 -5.27 11.42 -10.37
N PHE A 29 -6.31 10.94 -11.04
CA PHE A 29 -6.41 11.00 -12.50
C PHE A 29 -6.78 12.40 -13.02
N THR A 30 -7.12 13.36 -12.15
CA THR A 30 -7.32 14.75 -12.57
C THR A 30 -6.00 15.47 -12.82
N ASP A 31 -4.91 14.99 -12.21
CA ASP A 31 -3.54 15.42 -12.50
C ASP A 31 -2.96 14.57 -13.66
N PRO A 32 -2.49 15.17 -14.75
CA PRO A 32 -1.81 14.46 -15.84
C PRO A 32 -0.64 13.56 -15.41
N SER A 33 -0.06 13.83 -14.24
CA SER A 33 1.04 13.08 -13.63
C SER A 33 0.66 12.24 -12.42
N GLY A 34 -0.60 12.29 -11.97
CA GLY A 34 -1.07 11.63 -10.74
C GLY A 34 -1.64 10.23 -10.93
N GLY A 35 -1.77 9.75 -12.18
CA GLY A 35 -2.27 8.41 -12.48
C GLY A 35 -1.19 7.32 -12.40
N PHE A 36 -1.58 6.08 -12.74
CA PHE A 36 -0.64 4.96 -12.87
C PHE A 36 0.46 5.26 -13.89
N LEU A 37 1.69 4.86 -13.59
CA LEU A 37 2.79 4.96 -14.54
C LEU A 37 2.54 4.08 -15.78
N PRO A 38 2.99 4.51 -16.97
CA PRO A 38 2.85 3.71 -18.19
C PRO A 38 3.48 2.33 -18.04
N GLY A 39 2.76 1.28 -18.41
CA GLY A 39 3.23 -0.10 -18.36
C GLY A 39 3.05 -0.80 -17.00
N VAL A 40 2.46 -0.15 -16.00
CA VAL A 40 2.15 -0.80 -14.72
C VAL A 40 0.96 -1.75 -14.83
N LEU A 41 -0.10 -1.34 -15.54
CA LEU A 41 -1.33 -2.12 -15.72
C LEU A 41 -1.53 -2.48 -17.20
N GLN A 42 -2.15 -3.63 -17.46
CA GLN A 42 -2.63 -3.97 -18.79
C GLN A 42 -3.69 -2.97 -19.27
N ALA A 43 -3.79 -2.81 -20.59
CA ALA A 43 -4.73 -1.88 -21.21
C ALA A 43 -6.18 -2.20 -20.81
N GLY A 44 -6.92 -1.20 -20.36
CA GLY A 44 -8.32 -1.31 -19.93
C GLY A 44 -8.53 -1.58 -18.43
N LEU A 45 -7.47 -1.84 -17.65
CA LEU A 45 -7.57 -2.02 -16.18
C LEU A 45 -7.34 -0.73 -15.38
N GLY A 46 -6.87 0.33 -16.03
CA GLY A 46 -6.62 1.65 -15.43
C GLY A 46 -7.50 2.74 -16.02
N ASP A 47 -8.64 2.38 -16.61
CA ASP A 47 -9.57 3.36 -17.16
C ASP A 47 -10.00 4.32 -16.04
N THR A 48 -9.93 5.63 -16.33
CA THR A 48 -10.24 6.76 -15.44
C THR A 48 -11.74 6.83 -15.13
N SER A 49 -12.30 5.73 -14.62
CA SER A 49 -13.67 5.68 -14.18
C SER A 49 -13.81 6.50 -12.90
N LEU A 50 -14.94 7.20 -12.78
CA LEU A 50 -15.26 7.95 -11.58
C LEU A 50 -15.33 7.03 -10.34
N GLU A 51 -15.81 5.80 -10.53
CA GLU A 51 -15.88 4.79 -9.48
C GLU A 51 -14.50 4.44 -8.92
N LEU A 52 -13.52 4.19 -9.81
CA LEU A 52 -12.15 3.90 -9.39
C LEU A 52 -11.54 5.08 -8.62
N GLN A 53 -11.70 6.32 -9.09
CA GLN A 53 -11.18 7.49 -8.37
C GLN A 53 -11.78 7.60 -6.96
N VAL A 54 -13.11 7.43 -6.83
CA VAL A 54 -13.77 7.46 -5.51
C VAL A 54 -13.19 6.39 -4.58
N LYS A 55 -12.93 5.18 -5.07
CA LYS A 55 -12.33 4.10 -4.28
C LYS A 55 -10.89 4.40 -3.86
N LEU A 56 -10.09 4.97 -4.76
CA LEU A 56 -8.72 5.38 -4.47
C LEU A 56 -8.68 6.52 -3.43
N ASP A 57 -9.60 7.48 -3.54
CA ASP A 57 -9.72 8.58 -2.58
C ASP A 57 -10.13 8.09 -1.18
N GLU A 58 -11.11 7.18 -1.11
CA GLU A 58 -11.50 6.50 0.14
C GLU A 58 -10.30 5.79 0.79
N GLU A 59 -9.53 5.05 -0.01
CA GLU A 59 -8.37 4.30 0.47
C GLU A 59 -7.26 5.23 0.97
N PHE A 60 -6.93 6.28 0.21
CA PHE A 60 -5.92 7.25 0.61
C PHE A 60 -6.31 8.02 1.88
N ALA A 61 -7.60 8.32 2.06
CA ALA A 61 -8.11 8.94 3.28
C ALA A 61 -7.93 8.01 4.49
N GLN A 62 -8.23 6.71 4.36
CA GLN A 62 -8.00 5.73 5.43
C GLN A 62 -6.52 5.61 5.78
N LEU A 63 -5.63 5.45 4.79
CA LEU A 63 -4.18 5.38 5.02
C LEU A 63 -3.64 6.64 5.72
N SER A 64 -4.18 7.81 5.38
CA SER A 64 -3.82 9.08 6.01
C SER A 64 -4.26 9.14 7.48
N GLU A 65 -5.46 8.64 7.78
CA GLU A 65 -5.96 8.55 9.16
C GLU A 65 -5.15 7.55 9.99
N ASP A 66 -4.84 6.38 9.45
CA ASP A 66 -4.02 5.36 10.11
C ASP A 66 -2.62 5.89 10.43
N ARG A 67 -2.01 6.59 9.48
CA ARG A 67 -0.70 7.23 9.66
C ARG A 67 -0.74 8.28 10.77
N ARG A 68 -1.79 9.10 10.84
CA ARG A 68 -2.01 10.06 11.93
C ARG A 68 -2.18 9.33 13.27
N MET A 69 -2.99 8.27 13.32
CA MET A 69 -3.20 7.47 14.53
C MET A 69 -1.89 6.86 15.03
N LEU A 70 -1.06 6.33 14.13
CA LEU A 70 0.25 5.77 14.47
C LEU A 70 1.17 6.83 15.10
N ARG A 71 1.19 8.05 14.58
CA ARG A 71 2.06 9.16 15.04
C ARG A 71 1.59 9.82 16.32
N ASP A 72 0.29 10.05 16.45
CA ASP A 72 -0.26 10.89 17.50
C ASP A 72 -0.68 10.08 18.73
N PHE A 73 -1.14 8.85 18.53
CA PHE A 73 -1.75 8.05 19.59
C PHE A 73 -0.96 6.77 19.94
N ILE A 74 -0.59 5.96 18.94
CA ILE A 74 0.03 4.65 19.19
C ILE A 74 1.52 4.78 19.55
N PHE A 75 2.28 5.58 18.80
CA PHE A 75 3.72 5.78 19.00
C PHE A 75 4.07 7.26 19.23
N PRO A 76 3.47 7.93 20.23
CA PRO A 76 3.68 9.34 20.44
C PRO A 76 5.16 9.62 20.75
N ARG A 77 5.74 10.59 20.03
CA ARG A 77 7.13 11.05 20.20
C ARG A 77 8.19 9.97 19.95
N GLN A 78 7.84 8.87 19.27
CA GLN A 78 8.81 7.88 18.83
C GLN A 78 9.37 8.27 17.47
N ASP A 79 10.64 7.93 17.23
CA ASP A 79 11.22 8.04 15.88
C ASP A 79 10.46 7.10 14.92
N PRO A 80 9.88 7.62 13.84
CA PRO A 80 9.19 6.81 12.85
C PRO A 80 10.08 5.83 12.07
N ALA A 81 11.39 6.10 11.99
CA ALA A 81 12.35 5.21 11.33
C ALA A 81 12.70 3.97 12.17
N ASN A 82 12.35 3.96 13.46
CA ASN A 82 12.62 2.81 14.31
C ASN A 82 11.72 1.63 13.91
N ALA A 83 12.31 0.45 13.77
CA ALA A 83 11.58 -0.78 13.55
C ALA A 83 10.65 -1.14 14.72
N ARG A 84 9.61 -1.94 14.44
CA ARG A 84 8.63 -2.45 15.40
C ARG A 84 8.62 -3.99 15.37
N TYR A 85 8.26 -4.59 16.50
CA TYR A 85 8.08 -6.04 16.60
C TYR A 85 6.65 -6.36 16.23
N LEU A 86 6.46 -6.95 15.06
CA LEU A 86 5.14 -7.26 14.52
C LEU A 86 5.11 -8.71 14.04
N PRO A 87 3.95 -9.37 14.09
CA PRO A 87 3.74 -10.65 13.44
C PRO A 87 3.76 -10.50 11.92
N VAL A 88 3.85 -11.62 11.20
CA VAL A 88 3.62 -11.73 9.74
C VAL A 88 4.39 -10.68 8.93
N ASN A 89 5.57 -11.05 8.43
CA ASN A 89 6.34 -10.16 7.57
C ASN A 89 5.82 -10.24 6.12
N LEU A 90 5.04 -9.22 5.74
CA LEU A 90 4.45 -9.09 4.40
C LEU A 90 5.52 -8.96 3.30
N GLN A 91 6.61 -8.23 3.56
CA GLN A 91 7.69 -8.07 2.59
C GLN A 91 8.29 -9.44 2.20
N ARG A 92 8.49 -10.33 3.18
CA ARG A 92 8.98 -11.69 2.96
C ARG A 92 7.96 -12.55 2.20
N ILE A 93 6.67 -12.42 2.51
CA ILE A 93 5.61 -13.14 1.78
C ILE A 93 5.58 -12.72 0.31
N VAL A 94 5.61 -11.41 0.04
CA VAL A 94 5.66 -10.86 -1.33
C VAL A 94 6.91 -11.33 -2.07
N GLN A 95 8.08 -11.29 -1.43
CA GLN A 95 9.32 -11.79 -2.03
C GLN A 95 9.25 -13.28 -2.39
N ASN A 96 8.74 -14.11 -1.49
CA ASN A 96 8.54 -15.53 -1.75
C ASN A 96 7.55 -15.77 -2.91
N ALA A 97 6.46 -15.02 -2.96
CA ALA A 97 5.48 -15.11 -4.03
C ALA A 97 6.11 -14.76 -5.39
N VAL A 98 6.84 -13.66 -5.48
CA VAL A 98 7.58 -13.26 -6.69
C VAL A 98 8.52 -14.37 -7.18
N GLN A 99 9.22 -15.04 -6.24
CA GLN A 99 10.13 -16.15 -6.58
C GLN A 99 9.39 -17.41 -7.05
N ILE A 100 8.37 -17.84 -6.30
CA ILE A 100 7.63 -19.08 -6.59
C ILE A 100 6.92 -18.98 -7.95
N PHE A 101 6.28 -17.85 -8.21
CA PHE A 101 5.50 -17.64 -9.43
C PHE A 101 6.32 -17.05 -10.58
N HIS A 102 7.62 -16.81 -10.38
CA HIS A 102 8.52 -16.25 -11.40
C HIS A 102 7.96 -14.96 -12.02
N ILE A 103 7.45 -14.07 -11.16
CA ILE A 103 6.79 -12.83 -11.59
C ILE A 103 7.82 -11.92 -12.28
N ASP A 104 7.56 -11.60 -13.55
CA ASP A 104 8.32 -10.60 -14.27
C ASP A 104 7.83 -9.19 -13.87
N ARG A 105 8.75 -8.33 -13.46
CA ARG A 105 8.46 -6.95 -13.04
C ARG A 105 8.36 -5.98 -14.20
N TRP A 106 8.76 -6.41 -15.40
CA TRP A 106 8.70 -5.61 -16.62
C TRP A 106 7.39 -5.83 -17.39
N GLU A 107 6.60 -6.83 -17.00
CA GLU A 107 5.29 -7.10 -17.59
C GLU A 107 4.20 -6.31 -16.85
N PRO A 108 3.27 -5.66 -17.59
CA PRO A 108 2.13 -4.99 -16.98
C PRO A 108 1.23 -5.98 -16.24
N SER A 109 0.76 -5.59 -15.05
CA SER A 109 -0.13 -6.40 -14.23
C SER A 109 -1.53 -6.51 -14.84
N ASP A 110 -2.10 -7.72 -14.79
CA ASP A 110 -3.48 -8.04 -15.13
C ASP A 110 -4.47 -7.85 -13.97
N LEU A 111 -4.00 -7.28 -12.85
CA LEU A 111 -4.79 -7.16 -11.63
C LEU A 111 -5.58 -5.83 -11.61
N ASP A 112 -6.90 -5.93 -11.51
CA ASP A 112 -7.80 -4.78 -11.40
C ASP A 112 -7.63 -4.06 -10.04
N PRO A 113 -7.33 -2.75 -10.00
CA PRO A 113 -7.24 -1.96 -8.76
C PRO A 113 -8.49 -2.02 -7.87
N ILE A 114 -9.69 -2.08 -8.44
CA ILE A 114 -10.93 -2.19 -7.67
C ILE A 114 -10.97 -3.54 -6.94
N HIS A 115 -10.55 -4.60 -7.63
CA HIS A 115 -10.46 -5.94 -7.04
C HIS A 115 -9.43 -6.01 -5.92
N ILE A 116 -8.29 -5.31 -6.05
CA ILE A 116 -7.27 -5.22 -4.98
C ILE A 116 -7.88 -4.60 -3.72
N ILE A 117 -8.50 -3.43 -3.84
CA ILE A 117 -9.11 -2.72 -2.70
C ILE A 117 -10.18 -3.59 -2.04
N GLY A 118 -11.04 -4.22 -2.84
CA GLY A 118 -12.08 -5.12 -2.34
C GLY A 118 -11.51 -6.32 -1.57
N SER A 119 -10.51 -6.98 -2.14
CA SER A 119 -9.89 -8.18 -1.55
C SER A 119 -9.15 -7.87 -0.25
N VAL A 120 -8.49 -6.72 -0.17
CA VAL A 120 -7.80 -6.28 1.06
C VAL A 120 -8.82 -5.96 2.16
N ARG A 121 -9.93 -5.29 1.81
CA ARG A 121 -11.01 -5.02 2.78
C ARG A 121 -11.62 -6.32 3.31
N GLU A 122 -11.95 -7.26 2.43
CA GLU A 122 -12.49 -8.57 2.82
C GLU A 122 -11.52 -9.38 3.71
N LEU A 123 -10.20 -9.26 3.48
CA LEU A 123 -9.20 -9.92 4.30
C LEU A 123 -9.11 -9.34 5.74
N CYS A 124 -9.45 -8.07 5.89
CA CYS A 124 -9.37 -7.34 7.17
C CYS A 124 -10.63 -7.46 8.03
N ASP A 125 -11.75 -7.92 7.45
CA ASP A 125 -13.01 -8.21 8.15
C ASP A 125 -12.96 -9.53 8.94
#